data_AF-A0AAE3K1N1-F1
#
_entry.id   AF-A0AAE3K1N1-F1
#
_cell.length_a   1.000
_cell.length_b   1.000
_cell.length_c   1.000
_cell.angle_alpha   90.00
_cell.angle_beta   90.00
_cell.angle_gamma   90.00
#
_symmetry.space_group_name_H-M   'P 1'
#
loop_
_entity.id
_entity.type
_entity.pdbx_description
1 polymer ?
#
loop_
_entity_poly.entity_id
_entity_poly.type
_entity_poly.pdbx_seq_one_letter_code
_entity_poly.pdbx_strand_id
1 'polypeptide(L)'
;MTLSSGEFPKDEERELITPAMPGGSVRTIVVRLFPNGHQQRKLRKLADVTAKLWNEVNYERRQQFFQEKKVDFKNTWKKYYEKYKKVLGVNAQAILQKNNEAWSSFSRC
;
A
#
# COMPACT_ATOMS: atom_id res chain seq x y z
N MET A 1 -7.86 5.75 49.82
CA MET A 1 -9.01 6.27 49.04
C MET A 1 -8.49 7.31 48.07
N THR A 2 -8.82 7.10 46.78
CA THR A 2 -8.85 8.04 45.64
C THR A 2 -7.66 8.98 45.38
N LEU A 3 -6.94 8.74 44.28
CA LEU A 3 -6.32 9.80 43.48
C LEU A 3 -6.98 9.83 42.10
N SER A 4 -7.38 11.05 41.75
CA SER A 4 -8.18 11.46 40.60
C SER A 4 -7.38 11.51 39.31
N SER A 5 -8.10 11.35 38.20
CA SER A 5 -7.66 11.26 36.81
C SER A 5 -6.79 12.40 36.29
N GLY A 6 -5.74 12.01 35.54
CA GLY A 6 -5.50 12.40 34.16
C GLY A 6 -5.00 13.82 33.86
N GLU A 7 -3.73 13.92 33.50
CA GLU A 7 -3.23 14.99 32.61
C GLU A 7 -2.27 14.40 31.57
N PHE A 8 -2.57 14.64 30.29
CA PHE A 8 -1.70 14.35 29.14
C PHE A 8 -0.77 15.56 28.89
N PRO A 9 0.50 15.37 28.49
CA PRO A 9 1.38 16.48 28.15
C PRO A 9 0.94 17.18 26.85
N LYS A 10 1.17 18.49 26.82
CA LYS A 10 0.85 19.44 25.75
C LYS A 10 1.77 19.20 24.56
N ASP A 11 1.22 18.71 23.45
CA ASP A 11 1.95 18.62 22.18
C ASP A 11 2.09 20.02 21.57
N GLU A 12 3.34 20.37 21.30
CA GLU A 12 3.83 21.60 20.71
C GLU A 12 3.17 21.92 19.36
N GLU A 13 2.88 23.21 19.15
CA GLU A 13 2.55 23.82 17.87
C GLU A 13 3.56 23.42 16.79
N ARG A 14 3.17 22.53 15.89
CA ARG A 14 3.77 22.45 14.55
C ARG A 14 2.91 23.22 13.59
N GLU A 15 3.36 24.43 13.29
CA GLU A 15 2.77 25.35 12.34
C GLU A 15 2.38 24.65 11.02
N LEU A 16 1.12 24.83 10.64
CA LEU A 16 0.59 24.41 9.35
C LEU A 16 1.10 25.37 8.27
N ILE A 17 2.02 24.91 7.44
CA ILE A 17 2.46 25.66 6.25
C ILE A 17 1.22 25.88 5.37
N THR A 18 0.80 27.13 5.23
CA THR A 18 -0.33 27.52 4.38
C THR A 18 0.20 27.73 2.95
N PRO A 19 -0.23 26.97 1.94
CA PRO A 19 0.21 27.22 0.58
C PRO A 19 -0.58 28.40 0.00
N ALA A 20 0.12 29.50 -0.29
CA ALA A 20 -0.40 30.57 -1.11
C ALA A 20 0.01 30.31 -2.58
N MET A 21 -0.95 30.04 -3.48
CA MET A 21 -0.91 30.42 -4.90
C MET A 21 -2.31 30.37 -5.56
N PRO A 22 -2.62 31.24 -6.55
CA PRO A 22 -3.95 31.44 -7.12
C PRO A 22 -4.20 30.60 -8.40
N GLY A 23 -5.42 30.10 -8.55
CA GLY A 23 -5.91 29.49 -9.81
C GLY A 23 -6.48 28.08 -9.65
N GLY A 24 -7.79 27.99 -9.38
CA GLY A 24 -8.57 26.74 -9.32
C GLY A 24 -8.58 26.09 -7.94
N SER A 25 -9.75 26.07 -7.27
CA SER A 25 -9.85 25.50 -5.92
C SER A 25 -9.83 23.97 -5.95
N VAL A 26 -8.64 23.36 -5.86
CA VAL A 26 -8.54 21.96 -5.46
C VAL A 26 -8.74 21.90 -3.96
N ARG A 27 -9.90 21.44 -3.50
CA ARG A 27 -10.17 21.23 -2.07
C ARG A 27 -9.43 19.97 -1.63
N THR A 28 -8.32 20.12 -0.91
CA THR A 28 -7.62 18.98 -0.29
C THR A 28 -8.31 18.65 1.04
N ILE A 29 -9.09 17.57 1.09
CA ILE A 29 -9.66 17.04 2.32
C ILE A 29 -8.63 16.13 2.99
N VAL A 30 -8.18 16.48 4.19
CA VAL A 30 -7.30 15.63 5.00
C VAL A 30 -8.16 14.75 5.90
N VAL A 31 -8.26 13.46 5.57
CA VAL A 31 -8.96 12.47 6.40
C VAL A 31 -7.96 11.78 7.33
N ARG A 32 -8.09 12.00 8.64
CA ARG A 32 -7.31 11.28 9.66
C ARG A 32 -8.08 10.04 10.10
N LEU A 33 -7.51 8.86 9.85
CA LEU A 33 -8.08 7.59 10.32
C LEU A 33 -7.52 7.28 11.72
N PHE A 34 -8.41 7.03 12.67
CA PHE A 34 -8.07 6.55 14.02
C PHE A 34 -8.56 5.11 14.20
N PRO A 35 -7.86 4.11 13.64
CA PRO A 35 -8.28 2.72 13.76
C PRO A 35 -8.13 2.24 15.20
N ASN A 36 -9.16 1.56 15.71
CA ASN A 36 -9.06 0.88 17.01
C ASN A 36 -8.14 -0.36 16.92
N GLY A 37 -7.77 -0.95 18.06
CA GLY A 37 -6.82 -2.08 18.09
C GLY A 37 -7.27 -3.29 17.25
N HIS A 38 -8.58 -3.55 17.10
CA HIS A 38 -9.07 -4.62 16.22
C HIS A 38 -8.88 -4.26 14.74
N GLN A 39 -9.26 -3.05 14.34
CA GLN A 39 -9.09 -2.55 12.98
C GLN A 39 -7.60 -2.54 12.58
N GLN A 40 -6.72 -2.11 13.48
CA GLN A 40 -5.27 -2.11 13.24
C GLN A 40 -4.73 -3.52 12.98
N ARG A 41 -5.14 -4.52 13.78
CA ARG A 41 -4.75 -5.93 13.55
C ARG A 41 -5.26 -6.46 12.21
N LYS A 42 -6.48 -6.11 11.82
CA LYS A 42 -7.05 -6.48 10.52
C LYS A 42 -6.27 -5.85 9.37
N LEU A 43 -5.96 -4.55 9.46
CA LEU A 43 -5.15 -3.84 8.49
C LEU A 43 -3.74 -4.42 8.38
N ARG A 44 -3.12 -4.78 9.51
CA ARG A 44 -1.80 -5.40 9.51
C ARG A 44 -1.79 -6.73 8.77
N LYS A 45 -2.76 -7.61 9.04
CA LYS A 45 -2.90 -8.88 8.30
C LYS A 45 -3.06 -8.67 6.80
N LEU A 46 -3.86 -7.68 6.38
CA LEU A 46 -4.01 -7.34 4.96
C LEU A 46 -2.71 -6.82 4.35
N ALA A 47 -1.98 -5.96 5.08
CA ALA A 47 -0.69 -5.44 4.66
C ALA A 47 0.35 -6.56 4.51
N ASP A 48 0.41 -7.50 5.45
CA ASP A 48 1.35 -8.63 5.43
C ASP A 48 1.09 -9.53 4.22
N VAL A 49 -0.18 -9.87 3.94
CA VAL A 49 -0.55 -10.68 2.77
C VAL A 49 -0.26 -9.93 1.46
N THR A 50 -0.51 -8.62 1.42
CA THR A 50 -0.20 -7.76 0.26
C THR A 50 1.30 -7.71 -0.01
N ALA A 51 2.12 -7.52 1.02
CA ALA A 51 3.57 -7.53 0.92
C ALA A 51 4.08 -8.88 0.41
N LYS A 52 3.49 -9.99 0.89
CA LYS A 52 3.83 -11.32 0.42
C LYS A 52 3.53 -11.51 -1.07
N LEU A 53 2.35 -11.11 -1.54
CA LEU A 53 1.99 -11.15 -2.96
C LEU A 53 2.98 -10.34 -3.81
N TRP A 54 3.27 -9.10 -3.41
CA TRP A 54 4.21 -8.23 -4.12
C TRP A 54 5.60 -8.87 -4.22
N ASN A 55 6.12 -9.38 -3.10
CA ASN A 55 7.45 -9.97 -3.04
C ASN A 55 7.57 -11.23 -3.89
N GLU A 56 6.59 -12.14 -3.83
CA GLU A 56 6.63 -13.38 -4.59
C GLU A 56 6.56 -13.12 -6.11
N VAL A 57 5.61 -12.28 -6.56
CA VAL A 57 5.50 -11.90 -7.98
C VAL A 57 6.79 -11.22 -8.46
N ASN A 58 7.31 -10.28 -7.66
CA ASN A 58 8.49 -9.53 -8.05
C ASN A 58 9.75 -10.42 -8.08
N TYR A 59 9.84 -11.39 -7.18
CA TYR A 59 10.93 -12.38 -7.19
C TYR A 59 10.89 -13.22 -8.47
N GLU A 60 9.74 -13.81 -8.80
CA GLU A 60 9.60 -14.65 -10.00
C GLU A 60 9.89 -13.86 -11.28
N ARG A 61 9.39 -12.62 -11.40
CA ARG A 61 9.64 -11.76 -12.56
C ARG A 61 11.10 -11.35 -12.68
N ARG A 62 11.79 -11.09 -11.56
CA ARG A 62 13.24 -10.85 -11.58
C ARG A 62 14.00 -12.07 -12.08
N GLN A 63 13.64 -13.27 -11.63
CA GLN A 63 14.27 -14.51 -12.11
C GLN A 63 14.08 -14.68 -13.62
N GLN A 64 12.85 -14.50 -14.13
CA GLN A 64 12.56 -14.52 -15.57
C GLN A 64 13.38 -13.48 -16.34
N PHE A 65 13.48 -12.26 -15.81
CA PHE A 65 14.24 -11.18 -16.44
C PHE A 65 15.73 -11.50 -16.55
N PHE A 66 16.36 -12.05 -15.50
CA PHE A 66 17.79 -12.39 -15.56
C PHE A 66 18.10 -13.63 -16.39
N GLN A 67 17.16 -14.57 -16.52
CA GLN A 67 17.34 -15.81 -17.29
C GLN A 67 17.00 -15.62 -18.77
N GLU A 68 15.85 -15.02 -19.08
CA GLU A 68 15.28 -14.98 -20.44
C GLU A 68 15.23 -13.54 -21.02
N LYS A 69 15.66 -12.52 -20.25
CA LYS A 69 15.55 -11.09 -20.60
C LYS A 69 14.13 -10.61 -20.90
N LYS A 70 13.12 -11.42 -20.55
CA LYS A 70 11.70 -11.12 -20.76
C LYS A 70 10.89 -11.52 -19.54
N VAL A 71 9.88 -10.72 -19.22
CA VAL A 71 8.96 -10.97 -18.11
C VAL A 71 7.63 -11.45 -18.64
N ASP A 72 7.12 -12.58 -18.13
CA ASP A 72 5.81 -13.10 -18.51
C ASP A 72 4.71 -12.54 -17.59
N PHE A 73 4.13 -11.43 -18.00
CA PHE A 73 3.05 -10.79 -17.25
C PHE A 73 1.78 -11.63 -17.17
N LYS A 74 1.43 -12.39 -18.22
CA LYS A 74 0.15 -13.09 -18.31
C LYS A 74 0.13 -14.32 -17.43
N ASN A 75 1.19 -15.14 -17.46
CA ASN A 75 1.26 -16.34 -16.64
C ASN A 75 1.46 -16.01 -15.16
N THR A 76 2.33 -15.04 -14.84
CA THR A 76 2.50 -14.58 -13.46
C THR A 76 1.20 -13.99 -12.91
N TRP A 77 0.46 -13.21 -13.71
CA TRP A 77 -0.85 -12.69 -13.30
C TRP A 77 -1.82 -13.81 -12.93
N LYS A 78 -2.06 -14.77 -13.83
CA LYS A 78 -3.02 -15.86 -13.59
C LYS A 78 -2.64 -16.67 -12.34
N LYS A 79 -1.36 -17.04 -12.23
CA LYS A 79 -0.84 -17.82 -11.10
C LYS A 79 -1.07 -17.13 -9.76
N TYR A 80 -0.69 -15.86 -9.66
CA TYR A 80 -0.74 -15.14 -8.39
C TYR A 80 -2.13 -14.59 -8.06
N TYR A 81 -2.94 -14.25 -9.06
CA TYR A 81 -4.34 -13.90 -8.84
C TYR A 81 -5.10 -15.09 -8.25
N GLU A 82 -4.97 -16.28 -8.86
CA GLU A 82 -5.63 -17.49 -8.36
C GLU A 82 -5.18 -17.87 -6.94
N LYS A 83 -3.89 -17.69 -6.63
CA LYS A 83 -3.33 -17.95 -5.31
C LYS A 83 -3.89 -17.00 -4.23
N TYR A 84 -4.05 -15.72 -4.54
CA TYR A 84 -4.36 -14.69 -3.54
C TYR A 84 -5.81 -14.18 -3.56
N LYS A 85 -6.61 -14.47 -4.59
CA LYS A 85 -8.00 -13.99 -4.72
C LYS A 85 -8.89 -14.39 -3.55
N LYS A 86 -8.66 -15.55 -2.92
CA LYS A 86 -9.44 -16.00 -1.76
C LYS A 86 -9.20 -15.17 -0.50
N VAL A 87 -8.01 -14.56 -0.38
CA VAL A 87 -7.61 -13.79 0.82
C VAL A 87 -7.78 -12.29 0.61
N LEU A 88 -7.40 -11.79 -0.57
CA LEU A 88 -7.38 -10.36 -0.88
C LEU A 88 -8.55 -9.90 -1.76
N GLY A 89 -9.29 -10.84 -2.38
CA GLY A 89 -10.38 -10.52 -3.31
C GLY A 89 -9.92 -9.62 -4.45
N VAL A 90 -10.68 -8.56 -4.69
CA VAL A 90 -10.39 -7.53 -5.73
C VAL A 90 -9.05 -6.83 -5.51
N ASN A 91 -8.53 -6.78 -4.27
CA ASN A 91 -7.25 -6.14 -3.99
C ASN A 91 -6.07 -6.90 -4.61
N ALA A 92 -6.18 -8.22 -4.81
CA ALA A 92 -5.12 -9.00 -5.47
C ALA A 92 -4.87 -8.49 -6.90
N GLN A 93 -5.95 -8.16 -7.62
CA GLN A 93 -5.88 -7.59 -8.96
C GLN A 93 -5.22 -6.21 -8.95
N ALA A 94 -5.58 -5.34 -8.00
CA ALA A 94 -4.98 -4.01 -7.89
C ALA A 94 -3.46 -4.07 -7.62
N ILE A 95 -3.02 -4.97 -6.74
CA ILE A 95 -1.60 -5.16 -6.42
C ILE A 95 -0.82 -5.67 -7.64
N LEU A 96 -1.37 -6.66 -8.36
CA LEU A 96 -0.77 -7.19 -9.58
C LEU A 96 -0.69 -6.12 -10.68
N GLN A 97 -1.71 -5.27 -10.81
CA GLN A 97 -1.70 -4.16 -11.76
C GLN A 97 -0.60 -3.15 -11.42
N LYS A 98 -0.46 -2.76 -10.14
CA LYS A 98 0.63 -1.89 -9.70
C LYS A 98 2.02 -2.51 -9.92
N ASN A 99 2.14 -3.82 -9.77
CA ASN A 99 3.39 -4.50 -10.08
C ASN A 99 3.68 -4.48 -11.59
N ASN A 100 2.67 -4.71 -12.44
CA ASN A 100 2.81 -4.58 -13.91
C ASN A 100 3.22 -3.16 -14.32
N GLU A 101 2.62 -2.13 -13.73
CA GLU A 101 2.98 -0.72 -13.95
C GLU A 101 4.46 -0.49 -13.59
N ALA A 102 4.91 -0.93 -12.41
CA ALA A 102 6.29 -0.77 -11.97
C ALA A 102 7.31 -1.44 -12.92
N TRP A 103 7.01 -2.66 -13.37
CA TRP A 103 7.86 -3.35 -14.35
C TRP A 103 7.83 -2.68 -15.73
N SER A 104 6.67 -2.20 -16.17
CA SER A 104 6.54 -1.47 -17.44
C SER A 104 7.32 -0.16 -17.41
N SER A 105 7.36 0.53 -16.27
CA SER A 105 8.19 1.72 -16.07
C SER A 105 9.67 1.37 -16.08
N PHE A 106 10.08 0.29 -15.40
CA PHE A 106 11.48 -0.17 -15.40
C PHE A 106 11.99 -0.49 -16.82
N SER A 107 11.19 -1.15 -17.65
CA SER A 107 11.58 -1.51 -19.03
C SER A 107 11.54 -0.33 -20.02
N ARG A 108 11.04 0.84 -19.62
CA ARG A 108 11.04 2.06 -20.43
C ARG A 108 12.23 2.98 -20.16
N CYS A 109 13.03 2.68 -19.13
CA CYS A 109 14.31 3.35 -18.86
C CYS A 109 15.44 2.63 -19.60
#